data_AF-A0A934D7Y3-F1
#
_entry.id   AF-A0A934D7Y3-F1
#
_cell.length_a   1.000
_cell.length_b   1.000
_cell.length_c   1.000
_cell.angle_alpha   90.00
_cell.angle_beta   90.00
_cell.angle_gamma   90.00
#
_symmetry.space_group_name_H-M   'P 1'
#
loop_
_entity.id
_entity.type
_entity.pdbx_description
1 polymer ?
#
loop_
_entity_poly.entity_id
_entity_poly.type
_entity_poly.pdbx_seq_one_letter_code
_entity_poly.pdbx_strand_id
1 'polypeptide(L)'
;MRETLEETGWHVELTAVVGIHQWTLPGTDHMYLRICFAGQALRHDSTRALDHGIQRALWLSRDELGQMSGRLRSPLVLACVDGYLSGQRYPLHLIVDHDRKITGHPPA
;
A
#
# COMPACT_ATOMS: atom_id res chain seq x y z
N MET A 1 -7.14 1.23 -2.77
CA MET A 1 -8.32 1.35 -1.89
C MET A 1 -8.94 -0.02 -1.61
N ARG A 2 -9.38 -0.79 -2.63
CA ARG A 2 -9.96 -2.13 -2.45
C ARG A 2 -9.13 -3.05 -1.54
N GLU A 3 -7.87 -3.30 -1.92
CA GLU A 3 -6.98 -4.22 -1.18
C GLU A 3 -6.85 -3.87 0.32
N THR A 4 -6.68 -2.59 0.65
CA THR A 4 -6.55 -2.17 2.06
C THR A 4 -7.82 -2.48 2.86
N LEU A 5 -9.00 -2.29 2.27
CA LEU A 5 -10.26 -2.57 2.94
C LEU A 5 -10.48 -4.08 3.13
N GLU A 6 -10.14 -4.88 2.13
CA GLU A 6 -10.28 -6.35 2.16
C GLU A 6 -9.30 -7.03 3.12
N GLU A 7 -8.04 -6.57 3.16
CA GLU A 7 -7.02 -7.16 4.02
C GLU A 7 -6.97 -6.57 5.44
N THR A 8 -7.56 -5.40 5.70
CA THR A 8 -7.43 -4.74 7.01
C THR A 8 -8.71 -4.23 7.63
N GLY A 9 -9.82 -4.19 6.88
CA GLY A 9 -11.06 -3.55 7.33
C GLY A 9 -11.00 -2.01 7.38
N TRP A 10 -9.88 -1.39 6.99
CA TRP A 10 -9.73 0.06 7.01
C TRP A 10 -10.17 0.71 5.70
N HIS A 11 -11.01 1.74 5.85
CA HIS A 11 -11.21 2.76 4.83
C HIS A 11 -10.05 3.75 4.89
N VAL A 12 -9.43 3.98 3.73
CA VAL A 12 -8.28 4.88 3.59
C VAL A 12 -8.48 5.85 2.43
N GLU A 13 -7.92 7.04 2.55
CA GLU A 13 -7.73 7.99 1.45
C GLU A 13 -6.26 7.99 1.02
N LEU A 14 -6.00 7.83 -0.28
CA LEU A 14 -4.64 7.93 -0.80
C LEU A 14 -4.24 9.41 -0.90
N THR A 15 -2.99 9.72 -0.56
CA THR A 15 -2.48 11.09 -0.53
C THR A 15 -1.27 11.30 -1.45
N ALA A 16 -0.48 10.26 -1.70
CA ALA A 16 0.66 10.32 -2.59
C ALA A 16 1.07 8.94 -3.10
N VAL A 17 1.83 8.91 -4.19
CA VAL A 17 2.70 7.78 -4.53
C VAL A 17 4.00 7.95 -3.75
N VAL A 18 4.47 6.90 -3.08
CA VAL A 18 5.77 6.90 -2.39
C VAL A 18 6.87 6.43 -3.33
N GLY A 19 6.58 5.42 -4.15
CA GLY A 19 7.55 4.89 -5.10
C GLY A 19 6.98 3.80 -5.99
N ILE A 20 7.70 3.52 -7.08
CA ILE A 20 7.45 2.39 -7.96
C ILE A 20 8.70 1.50 -7.88
N HIS A 21 8.52 0.26 -7.46
CA HIS A 21 9.59 -0.68 -7.21
C HIS A 21 9.51 -1.85 -8.17
N GLN A 22 10.57 -2.07 -8.94
CA GLN A 22 10.77 -3.31 -9.67
C GLN A 22 11.55 -4.28 -8.80
N TRP A 23 11.08 -5.51 -8.67
CA TRP A 23 11.75 -6.55 -7.91
C TRP A 23 11.58 -7.91 -8.56
N THR A 24 12.69 -8.62 -8.77
CA THR A 24 12.69 -10.00 -9.25
C THR A 24 12.82 -10.92 -8.05
N LEU A 25 11.94 -11.93 -7.96
CA LEU A 25 11.99 -12.91 -6.88
C LEU A 25 13.29 -13.73 -7.02
N PRO A 26 14.14 -13.79 -5.97
CA PRO A 26 15.43 -14.47 -6.05
C PRO A 26 15.30 -15.92 -6.51
N GLY A 27 16.16 -16.32 -7.45
CA GLY A 27 16.18 -17.68 -8.01
C GLY A 27 15.08 -17.97 -9.03
N THR A 28 14.35 -16.94 -9.51
CA THR A 28 13.32 -17.08 -10.56
C THR A 28 13.37 -15.91 -11.55
N ASP A 29 12.72 -16.06 -12.70
CA ASP A 29 12.50 -14.97 -13.66
C ASP A 29 11.21 -14.17 -13.38
N HIS A 30 10.55 -14.42 -12.25
CA HIS A 30 9.32 -13.72 -11.88
C HIS A 30 9.63 -12.29 -11.40
N MET A 31 9.21 -11.32 -12.20
CA MET A 31 9.34 -9.90 -11.91
C MET A 31 8.01 -9.32 -11.40
N TYR A 32 8.11 -8.49 -10.36
CA TYR A 32 7.02 -7.70 -9.81
C TYR A 32 7.29 -6.22 -10.05
N LEU A 33 6.24 -5.50 -10.44
CA LEU A 33 6.20 -4.04 -10.35
C LEU A 33 5.22 -3.66 -9.24
N ARG A 34 5.71 -3.04 -8.18
CA ARG A 34 4.90 -2.62 -7.03
C ARG A 34 4.83 -1.11 -6.96
N ILE A 35 3.61 -0.59 -6.90
CA ILE A 35 3.37 0.81 -6.58
C ILE A 35 3.06 0.93 -5.09
N CYS A 36 3.82 1.76 -4.38
CA CYS A 36 3.57 2.10 -2.99
C CYS A 36 2.81 3.42 -2.91
N PHE A 37 1.73 3.44 -2.13
CA PHE A 37 0.97 4.65 -1.86
C PHE A 37 1.07 5.03 -0.38
N ALA A 38 1.11 6.32 -0.12
CA ALA A 38 0.79 6.90 1.16
C ALA A 38 -0.72 7.09 1.26
N GLY A 39 -1.27 6.89 2.45
CA GLY A 39 -2.68 7.14 2.70
C GLY A 39 -2.97 7.45 4.16
N GLN A 40 -4.12 8.08 4.39
CA GLN A 40 -4.66 8.35 5.71
C GLN A 40 -5.72 7.31 6.05
N ALA A 41 -5.62 6.72 7.23
CA ALA A 41 -6.66 5.87 7.78
C ALA A 41 -7.84 6.74 8.26
N LEU A 42 -9.03 6.46 7.72
CA LEU A 42 -10.23 7.26 8.00
C LEU A 42 -11.16 6.58 9.00
N ARG A 43 -11.49 5.31 8.75
CA ARG A 43 -12.44 4.55 9.56
C ARG A 43 -12.12 3.06 9.49
N HIS A 44 -12.24 2.38 10.62
CA HIS A 44 -12.15 0.93 10.70
C HIS A 44 -13.54 0.30 10.74
N ASP A 45 -13.79 -0.67 9.87
CA ASP A 45 -14.93 -1.58 9.99
C ASP A 45 -14.47 -2.88 10.63
N SER A 46 -14.53 -2.93 11.96
CA SER A 46 -14.07 -4.08 12.74
C SER A 46 -14.95 -5.33 12.58
N THR A 47 -16.10 -5.21 11.93
CA THR A 47 -17.03 -6.33 11.70
C THR A 47 -16.83 -7.01 10.36
N ARG A 48 -16.03 -6.40 9.48
CA ARG A 48 -15.73 -6.95 8.17
C ARG A 48 -14.81 -8.16 8.28
N ALA A 49 -15.20 -9.26 7.64
CA ALA A 49 -14.33 -10.41 7.49
C ALA A 49 -13.14 -10.05 6.57
N LEU A 50 -11.95 -10.44 6.98
CA LEU A 50 -10.73 -10.24 6.20
C LEU A 50 -10.56 -11.37 5.19
N ASP A 51 -9.84 -11.07 4.11
CA ASP A 51 -9.54 -12.03 3.05
C ASP A 51 -8.84 -13.28 3.58
N HIS A 52 -9.08 -14.40 2.88
CA HIS A 52 -8.52 -15.70 3.23
C HIS A 52 -6.98 -15.63 3.27
N GLY A 53 -6.39 -16.08 4.38
CA GLY A 53 -4.94 -16.05 4.62
C GLY A 53 -4.47 -14.83 5.43
N ILE A 54 -5.32 -13.82 5.62
CA ILE A 54 -5.04 -12.72 6.54
C ILE A 54 -5.47 -13.12 7.95
N GLN A 55 -4.49 -13.16 8.87
CA GLN A 55 -4.76 -13.50 10.27
C GLN A 55 -5.21 -12.29 11.09
N ARG A 56 -4.63 -11.11 10.83
CA ARG A 56 -4.92 -9.84 11.51
C ARG A 56 -4.17 -8.68 10.85
N ALA A 57 -4.67 -7.46 11.01
CA ALA A 57 -3.95 -6.23 10.72
C ALA A 57 -3.36 -5.65 12.02
N LEU A 58 -2.12 -5.15 11.96
CA LEU A 58 -1.40 -4.56 13.09
C LEU A 58 -0.83 -3.20 12.72
N TRP A 59 -0.84 -2.27 13.67
CA TRP A 59 -0.05 -1.05 13.60
C TRP A 59 1.30 -1.31 14.25
N LEU A 60 2.37 -1.16 13.48
CA LEU A 60 3.75 -1.39 13.93
C LEU A 60 4.60 -0.18 13.60
N SER A 61 5.52 0.14 14.49
CA SER A 61 6.60 1.11 14.26
C SER A 61 7.61 0.58 13.25
N ARG A 62 8.44 1.49 12.72
CA ARG A 62 9.53 1.13 11.81
C ARG A 62 10.56 0.20 12.47
N ASP A 63 10.83 0.40 13.76
CA ASP A 63 11.81 -0.42 14.48
C ASP A 63 11.28 -1.84 14.71
N GLU A 64 10.02 -1.98 15.07
CA GLU A 64 9.36 -3.30 15.19
C GLU A 64 9.37 -4.06 13.87
N LEU A 65 9.08 -3.39 12.75
CA LEU A 65 9.19 -3.99 11.42
C LEU A 65 10.62 -4.44 11.09
N GLY A 66 11.62 -3.64 11.49
CA GLY A 66 13.04 -3.96 11.30
C GLY A 66 13.46 -5.23 12.07
N GLN A 67 12.96 -5.40 13.29
CA GLN A 67 13.22 -6.59 14.11
C GLN A 67 12.55 -7.86 13.56
N MET A 68 11.56 -7.71 12.69
CA MET A 68 10.90 -8.84 12.00
C MET A 68 11.61 -9.26 10.70
N SER A 69 12.83 -8.77 10.44
CA SER A 69 13.63 -9.13 9.28
C SER A 69 13.74 -10.66 9.13
N GLY A 70 13.36 -11.20 7.96
CA GLY A 70 13.27 -12.64 7.68
C GLY A 70 11.86 -13.22 7.74
N ARG A 71 10.91 -12.55 8.41
CA ARG A 71 9.47 -12.90 8.38
C ARG A 71 8.67 -12.05 7.41
N LEU A 72 9.22 -10.92 6.98
CA LEU A 72 8.60 -10.05 6.00
C LEU A 72 8.54 -10.75 4.63
N ARG A 73 7.40 -10.61 3.94
CA ARG A 73 7.13 -11.30 2.67
C ARG A 73 8.09 -10.89 1.54
N SER A 74 8.64 -9.68 1.59
CA SER A 74 9.65 -9.20 0.65
C SER A 74 10.41 -8.01 1.26
N PRO A 75 11.63 -7.70 0.75
CA PRO A 75 12.37 -6.50 1.16
C PRO A 75 11.61 -5.19 0.83
N LEU A 76 10.63 -5.25 -0.09
CA LEU A 76 9.85 -4.09 -0.48
C LEU A 76 8.98 -3.54 0.67
N VAL A 77 8.67 -4.34 1.69
CA VAL A 77 7.94 -3.83 2.88
C VAL A 77 8.72 -2.70 3.55
N LEU A 78 10.00 -2.93 3.88
CA LEU A 78 10.84 -1.91 4.51
C LEU A 78 11.15 -0.77 3.55
N ALA A 79 11.44 -1.07 2.28
CA ALA A 79 11.73 -0.04 1.28
C ALA A 79 10.57 0.98 1.13
N CYS A 80 9.32 0.51 1.16
CA CYS A 80 8.15 1.38 1.12
C CYS A 80 8.07 2.28 2.37
N VAL A 81 8.30 1.73 3.56
CA VAL A 81 8.23 2.48 4.82
C VAL A 81 9.38 3.50 4.89
N ASP A 82 10.59 3.10 4.52
CA ASP A 82 11.78 3.97 4.50
C ASP A 82 11.65 5.09 3.47
N GLY A 83 11.08 4.80 2.29
CA GLY A 83 10.70 5.83 1.31
C GLY A 83 9.69 6.82 1.90
N TYR A 84 8.67 6.33 2.60
CA TYR A 84 7.70 7.20 3.25
C TYR A 84 8.34 8.09 4.33
N LEU A 85 9.17 7.52 5.21
CA LEU A 85 9.82 8.22 6.32
C LEU A 85 10.90 9.20 5.86
N SER A 86 11.55 8.96 4.73
CA SER A 86 12.49 9.90 4.09
C SER A 86 11.80 11.05 3.34
N GLY A 87 10.46 11.11 3.38
CA GLY A 87 9.68 12.22 2.82
C GLY A 87 9.31 12.05 1.35
N GLN A 88 9.51 10.88 0.73
CA GLN A 88 9.14 10.67 -0.67
C GLN A 88 7.63 10.75 -0.86
N ARG A 89 7.15 11.78 -1.56
CA ARG A 89 5.74 11.99 -1.91
C ARG A 89 5.67 12.51 -3.33
N TYR A 90 5.10 11.71 -4.23
CA TYR A 90 4.80 12.10 -5.59
C TYR A 90 3.29 12.24 -5.78
N PRO A 91 2.82 13.13 -6.68
CA PRO A 91 1.40 13.31 -6.92
C PRO A 91 0.72 12.02 -7.38
N LEU A 92 -0.52 11.79 -6.95
CA LEU A 92 -1.30 10.62 -7.38
C LEU A 92 -1.53 10.59 -8.90
N HIS A 93 -1.61 11.77 -9.53
CA HIS A 93 -1.77 11.90 -10.98
C HIS A 93 -0.54 11.46 -11.79
N LEU A 94 0.55 11.05 -11.13
CA LEU A 94 1.64 10.31 -11.76
C LEU A 94 1.13 9.01 -12.40
N ILE A 95 0.06 8.43 -11.83
CA ILE A 95 -0.63 7.27 -12.37
C ILE A 95 -1.88 7.76 -13.08
N VAL A 96 -1.91 7.55 -14.39
CA VAL A 96 -3.03 7.94 -15.24
C VAL A 96 -3.78 6.68 -15.64
N ASP A 97 -5.06 6.64 -15.29
CA ASP A 97 -6.00 5.63 -15.77
C ASP A 97 -6.85 6.28 -16.86
N HIS A 98 -6.70 5.77 -18.09
CA HIS A 98 -7.40 6.29 -19.27
C HIS A 98 -8.79 5.66 -19.47
N ASP A 99 -9.08 4.54 -18.79
CA ASP A 99 -10.33 3.80 -18.94
C ASP A 99 -11.36 4.18 -17.87
N ARG A 100 -10.92 4.83 -16.79
CA ARG A 100 -11.82 5.42 -15.81
C ARG A 100 -12.57 6.60 -16.43
N LYS A 101 -13.77 6.32 -16.97
CA LYS A 101 -14.77 7.34 -17.26
C LYS A 101 -14.85 8.26 -16.05
N ILE A 102 -14.60 9.57 -16.24
CA ILE A 102 -14.73 10.57 -15.18
C ILE A 102 -16.19 10.56 -14.73
N THR A 103 -16.51 9.78 -13.70
CA THR A 103 -17.79 9.86 -13.01
C THR A 103 -17.63 10.93 -11.93
N GLY A 104 -17.65 12.18 -12.37
CA GLY A 104 -17.56 13.35 -11.50
C GLY A 104 -18.18 14.55 -12.19
N HIS A 105 -19.41 14.86 -11.81
CA HIS A 105 -20.03 16.16 -12.09
C HIS A 105 -19.11 17.26 -11.52
N PRO A 106 -18.85 18.36 -12.24
CA PRO A 106 -18.16 19.50 -11.65
C PRO A 106 -19.01 20.10 -10.51
N PRO A 107 -18.40 20.65 -9.45
CA PRO A 107 -19.16 21.37 -8.43
C PRO A 107 -19.82 22.61 -9.05
N ALA A 108 -21.06 22.87 -8.62
CA ALA A 108 -21.79 24.10 -8.91
C ALA A 108 -21.20 25.30 -8.17
#